data_AF-A0A4Y2SC06-F1
#
_entry.id   AF-A0A4Y2SC06-F1
#
_cell.length_a   1.000
_cell.length_b   1.000
_cell.length_c   1.000
_cell.angle_alpha   90.00
_cell.angle_beta   90.00
_cell.angle_gamma   90.00
#
_symmetry.space_group_name_H-M   'P 1'
#
loop_
_entity.id
_entity.type
_entity.pdbx_description
1 polymer ?
#
loop_
_entity_poly.entity_id
_entity_poly.type
_entity_poly.pdbx_seq_one_letter_code
_entity_poly.pdbx_strand_id
1 'polypeptide(L)'
;MSNTEVLQWAAEDDDSLTRNKILTDDEIIRTVASEDDDDDDVTPVNPIKISHSETGAALNTSLQWAEEQNFEAHEIMLLRRLKDRVFELKIETAAQRKITDYFGH
;
A
#
# COMPACT_ATOMS: atom_id res chain seq x y z
N MET A 1 19.73 14.18 38.74
CA MET A 1 19.47 12.76 38.44
C MET A 1 19.92 11.96 39.64
N SER A 2 19.01 11.22 40.25
CA SER A 2 19.28 10.46 41.47
C SER A 2 19.76 9.06 41.09
N ASN A 3 20.75 8.52 41.80
CA ASN A 3 21.34 7.19 41.54
C ASN A 3 20.33 6.02 41.61
N THR A 4 19.08 6.29 41.99
CA THR A 4 17.98 5.32 42.05
C THR A 4 17.32 5.07 40.69
N GLU A 5 17.33 6.04 39.77
CA GLU A 5 16.79 5.85 38.41
C GLU A 5 17.69 4.89 37.60
N VAL A 6 19.00 4.93 37.82
CA VAL A 6 19.98 4.09 37.09
C VAL A 6 19.82 2.60 37.43
N LEU A 7 19.43 2.28 38.66
CA LEU A 7 19.20 0.89 39.09
C LEU A 7 17.87 0.33 38.57
N GLN A 8 16.89 1.18 38.30
CA GLN A 8 15.58 0.75 37.80
C GLN A 8 15.66 0.28 36.35
N TRP A 9 16.52 0.90 35.54
CA TRP A 9 16.81 0.45 34.16
C TRP A 9 17.45 -0.94 34.10
N ALA A 10 18.29 -1.30 35.08
CA ALA A 10 18.98 -2.60 35.08
C ALA A 10 18.09 -3.79 35.48
N ALA A 11 16.89 -3.54 36.01
CA ALA A 11 15.98 -4.57 36.50
C ALA A 11 14.81 -4.88 35.54
N GLU A 12 14.60 -4.03 34.52
CA GLU A 12 13.43 -4.11 33.62
C GLU A 12 13.72 -4.88 32.31
N ASP A 13 14.97 -5.32 32.10
CA ASP A 13 15.40 -5.98 30.86
C ASP A 13 15.14 -7.50 30.81
N ASP A 14 14.78 -8.14 31.93
CA ASP A 14 14.56 -9.60 31.96
C ASP A 14 13.25 -10.04 31.25
N ASP A 15 12.25 -9.16 31.14
CA ASP A 15 10.95 -9.50 30.50
C ASP A 15 11.04 -9.45 28.96
N SER A 16 11.95 -8.63 28.41
CA SER A 16 12.18 -8.49 26.96
C SER A 16 13.02 -9.64 26.35
N LEU A 17 13.69 -10.44 27.19
CA LEU A 17 14.54 -11.55 26.77
C LEU A 17 13.73 -12.68 26.11
N THR A 18 12.42 -12.76 26.39
CA THR A 18 11.51 -13.76 25.80
C THR A 18 11.25 -13.52 24.30
N ARG A 19 11.49 -12.31 23.80
CA ARG A 19 11.26 -11.95 22.38
C ARG A 19 12.45 -12.24 21.46
N ASN A 20 13.65 -12.46 22.03
CA ASN A 20 14.88 -12.69 21.27
C ASN A 20 15.42 -14.12 21.44
N LYS A 21 14.51 -15.11 21.48
CA LYS A 21 14.90 -16.52 21.44
C LYS A 21 15.37 -16.86 20.03
N ILE A 22 16.64 -17.25 19.90
CA ILE A 22 17.21 -17.74 18.63
C ILE A 22 16.53 -19.08 18.32
N LEU A 23 15.75 -19.12 17.25
CA LEU A 23 15.10 -20.33 16.77
C LEU A 23 16.10 -21.22 16.03
N THR A 24 15.96 -22.52 16.20
CA THR A 24 16.71 -23.53 15.43
C THR A 24 16.08 -23.68 14.04
N ASP A 25 16.83 -24.10 13.02
CA ASP A 25 16.34 -24.27 11.65
C ASP A 25 15.03 -25.07 11.56
N ASP A 26 14.89 -26.13 12.36
CA ASP A 26 13.67 -26.96 12.42
C ASP A 26 12.44 -26.22 12.98
N GLU A 27 12.65 -25.23 13.85
CA GLU A 27 11.58 -24.38 14.39
C GLU A 27 11.14 -23.35 13.34
N ILE A 28 12.08 -22.82 12.55
CA ILE A 28 11.81 -21.88 11.46
C ILE A 28 11.03 -22.57 10.33
N ILE A 29 11.42 -23.78 9.92
CA ILE A 29 10.73 -24.54 8.86
C ILE A 29 9.30 -24.86 9.29
N ARG A 30 9.08 -25.17 10.57
CA ARG A 30 7.75 -25.46 11.10
C ARG A 30 6.82 -24.24 11.09
N THR A 31 7.32 -23.06 11.46
CA THR A 31 6.54 -21.82 11.40
C THR A 31 6.19 -21.45 9.97
N VAL A 32 7.15 -21.60 9.03
CA VAL A 32 6.91 -21.30 7.60
C VAL A 32 5.87 -22.25 6.99
N ALA A 33 5.89 -23.53 7.36
CA ALA A 33 4.97 -24.53 6.81
C ALA A 33 3.53 -24.44 7.37
N SER A 34 3.32 -23.86 8.55
CA SER A 34 1.98 -23.71 9.14
C SER A 34 1.24 -22.43 8.72
N GLU A 35 1.92 -21.50 8.06
CA GLU A 35 1.36 -20.19 7.65
C GLU A 35 0.79 -20.19 6.21
N ASP A 36 1.01 -21.27 5.45
CA ASP A 36 0.55 -21.44 4.06
C ASP A 36 -0.68 -22.37 3.95
N ASP A 37 -1.27 -22.75 5.09
CA ASP A 37 -2.47 -23.60 5.18
C ASP A 37 -3.75 -22.78 5.40
N ASP A 38 -3.70 -21.47 5.10
CA ASP A 38 -4.90 -20.69 4.79
C ASP A 38 -5.21 -20.92 3.31
N ASP A 39 -6.09 -21.90 3.08
CA ASP A 39 -6.87 -22.07 1.86
C ASP A 39 -7.60 -20.75 1.56
N ASP A 40 -6.90 -19.84 0.88
CA ASP A 40 -7.39 -18.56 0.40
C ASP A 40 -8.41 -18.86 -0.71
N ASP A 41 -9.62 -19.23 -0.27
CA ASP A 41 -10.86 -19.07 -1.02
C ASP A 41 -11.07 -17.58 -1.25
N VAL A 42 -10.27 -17.03 -2.17
CA VAL A 42 -10.42 -15.71 -2.73
C VAL A 42 -11.74 -15.73 -3.50
N THR A 43 -12.83 -15.54 -2.76
CA THR A 43 -14.10 -15.12 -3.36
C THR A 43 -13.76 -13.95 -4.29
N PRO A 44 -14.03 -14.05 -5.60
CA PRO A 44 -13.63 -13.00 -6.52
C PRO A 44 -14.40 -11.75 -6.12
N VAL A 45 -13.72 -10.85 -5.42
CA VAL A 45 -14.24 -9.55 -5.04
C VAL A 45 -14.68 -8.91 -6.33
N ASN A 46 -15.99 -8.76 -6.47
CA ASN A 46 -16.61 -8.26 -7.68
C ASN A 46 -15.93 -6.92 -8.00
N PRO A 47 -15.23 -6.79 -9.14
CA PRO A 47 -14.40 -5.62 -9.37
C PRO A 47 -15.29 -4.38 -9.34
N ILE A 48 -15.07 -3.53 -8.35
CA ILE A 48 -15.82 -2.28 -8.17
C ILE A 48 -15.59 -1.48 -9.45
N LYS A 49 -16.65 -1.29 -10.25
CA LYS A 49 -16.59 -0.51 -11.49
C LYS A 49 -16.57 0.97 -11.13
N ILE A 50 -15.40 1.46 -10.75
CA ILE A 50 -15.17 2.90 -10.49
C ILE A 50 -15.24 3.63 -11.84
N SER A 51 -16.03 4.71 -11.89
CA SER A 51 -16.12 5.51 -13.11
C SER A 51 -14.83 6.31 -13.36
N HIS A 52 -14.53 6.64 -14.62
CA HIS A 52 -13.36 7.46 -14.93
C HIS A 52 -13.42 8.87 -14.30
N SER A 53 -14.62 9.45 -14.18
CA SER A 53 -14.84 10.73 -13.50
C SER A 53 -14.55 10.65 -12.00
N GLU A 54 -14.96 9.57 -11.37
CA GLU A 54 -14.77 9.33 -9.93
C GLU A 54 -13.30 9.04 -9.61
N THR A 55 -12.59 8.31 -10.49
CA THR A 55 -11.15 8.10 -10.37
C THR A 55 -10.38 9.42 -10.41
N GLY A 56 -10.71 10.32 -11.35
CA GLY A 56 -10.07 11.62 -11.45
C GLY A 56 -10.36 12.54 -10.26
N ALA A 57 -11.58 12.50 -9.73
CA ALA A 57 -11.96 13.26 -8.54
C ALA A 57 -11.22 12.77 -7.30
N ALA A 58 -11.21 11.45 -7.06
CA ALA A 58 -10.52 10.84 -5.94
C ALA A 58 -9.01 11.16 -5.96
N LEU A 59 -8.37 11.06 -7.12
CA LEU A 59 -6.95 11.34 -7.25
C LEU A 59 -6.60 12.82 -6.98
N ASN A 60 -7.44 13.76 -7.42
CA ASN A 60 -7.25 15.18 -7.11
C ASN A 60 -7.40 15.46 -5.61
N THR A 61 -8.39 14.83 -4.96
CA THR A 61 -8.58 14.96 -3.51
C THR A 61 -7.39 14.38 -2.74
N SER A 62 -6.88 13.21 -3.14
CA SER A 62 -5.70 12.61 -2.51
C SER A 62 -4.45 13.46 -2.68
N LEU A 63 -4.26 14.08 -3.86
CA LEU A 63 -3.14 14.99 -4.10
C LEU A 63 -3.23 16.25 -3.21
N GLN A 64 -4.42 16.86 -3.12
CA GLN A 64 -4.63 18.02 -2.25
C GLN A 64 -4.37 17.67 -0.78
N TRP A 65 -4.89 16.54 -0.32
CA TRP A 65 -4.68 16.07 1.05
C TRP A 65 -3.19 15.82 1.34
N ALA A 66 -2.45 15.22 0.40
CA ALA A 66 -1.02 15.00 0.55
C ALA A 66 -0.21 16.31 0.64
N GLU A 67 -0.62 17.34 -0.12
CA GLU A 67 -0.03 18.68 -0.03
C GLU A 67 -0.33 19.35 1.32
N GLU A 68 -1.56 19.23 1.83
CA GLU A 68 -1.99 19.78 3.13
C GLU A 68 -1.33 19.10 4.32
N GLN A 69 -1.13 17.78 4.24
CA GLN A 69 -0.42 17.00 5.26
C GLN A 69 1.11 17.13 5.15
N ASN A 70 1.61 17.91 4.17
CA ASN A 70 3.02 18.22 4.01
C ASN A 70 3.90 16.96 3.81
N PHE A 71 3.41 16.03 2.98
CA PHE A 71 4.13 14.82 2.56
C PHE A 71 5.47 15.16 1.88
N GLU A 72 6.35 14.17 1.76
CA GLU A 72 7.63 14.40 1.14
C GLU A 72 7.46 14.77 -0.35
N ALA A 73 8.31 15.68 -0.84
CA ALA A 73 8.19 16.20 -2.20
C ALA A 73 8.21 15.09 -3.27
N HIS A 74 8.93 14.00 -3.02
CA HIS A 74 9.03 12.88 -3.94
C HIS A 74 7.73 12.06 -4.03
N GLU A 75 6.97 11.97 -2.94
CA GLU A 75 5.65 11.31 -2.88
C GLU A 75 4.60 12.15 -3.61
N ILE A 76 4.61 13.47 -3.40
CA ILE A 76 3.74 14.41 -4.12
C ILE A 76 4.06 14.40 -5.63
N MET A 77 5.34 14.32 -6.00
CA MET A 77 5.75 14.18 -7.40
C MET A 77 5.22 12.90 -8.05
N LEU A 78 5.20 11.78 -7.31
CA LEU A 78 4.64 10.52 -7.79
C LEU A 78 3.14 10.66 -8.08
N LEU A 79 2.37 11.26 -7.16
CA LEU A 79 0.93 11.49 -7.33
C LEU A 79 0.61 12.41 -8.52
N ARG A 80 1.40 13.48 -8.71
CA ARG A 80 1.26 14.37 -9.88
C ARG A 80 1.52 13.63 -11.19
N ARG A 81 2.59 12.82 -11.24
CA ARG A 81 2.92 12.04 -12.45
C ARG A 81 1.84 11.02 -12.77
N LEU A 82 1.28 10.36 -11.76
CA LEU A 82 0.18 9.43 -11.93
C LEU A 82 -1.07 10.13 -12.49
N LYS A 83 -1.40 11.32 -11.97
CA LYS A 83 -2.49 12.14 -12.48
C LYS A 83 -2.32 12.46 -13.95
N ASP A 84 -1.15 12.97 -14.33
CA ASP A 84 -0.87 13.37 -15.71
C ASP A 84 -0.94 12.16 -16.65
N ARG A 85 -0.43 11.00 -16.22
CA ARG A 85 -0.52 9.75 -16.99
C ARG A 85 -1.95 9.26 -17.17
N VAL A 86 -2.81 9.41 -16.14
CA VAL A 86 -4.23 9.08 -16.25
C VAL A 86 -4.93 10.02 -17.25
N PHE A 87 -4.59 11.31 -17.27
CA PHE A 87 -5.11 12.25 -18.26
C PHE A 87 -4.66 11.93 -19.69
N GLU A 88 -3.38 11.60 -19.88
CA GLU A 88 -2.84 11.15 -21.17
C GLU A 88 -3.56 9.90 -21.67
N LEU A 89 -3.65 8.86 -20.83
CA LEU A 89 -4.34 7.60 -21.14
C LEU A 89 -5.82 7.83 -21.49
N LYS A 90 -6.50 8.74 -20.80
CA LYS A 90 -7.89 9.11 -21.11
C LYS A 90 -8.01 9.76 -22.48
N ILE A 91 -7.08 10.63 -22.87
CA ILE A 91 -7.05 11.28 -24.19
C ILE A 91 -6.74 10.25 -25.29
N GLU A 92 -5.76 9.38 -25.07
CA GLU A 92 -5.40 8.31 -26.02
C GLU A 92 -6.52 7.28 -26.18
N THR A 93 -7.20 6.89 -25.09
CA THR A 93 -8.36 5.98 -25.12
C THR A 93 -9.54 6.62 -25.86
N ALA A 94 -9.76 7.92 -25.69
CA ALA A 94 -10.76 8.66 -26.47
C ALA A 94 -10.37 8.79 -27.95
N ALA A 95 -9.07 8.90 -28.25
CA ALA A 95 -8.53 8.96 -29.60
C ALA A 95 -8.51 7.59 -30.32
N GLN A 96 -8.48 6.47 -29.59
CA GLN A 96 -8.49 5.11 -30.15
C GLN A 96 -9.90 4.50 -30.19
N ARG A 97 -10.78 5.03 -31.03
CA ARG A 97 -11.78 4.22 -31.73
C ARG A 97 -11.38 4.20 -33.19
N LYS A 98 -11.13 3.01 -33.76
CA LYS A 98 -10.92 2.92 -35.21
C LYS A 98 -12.16 3.52 -35.88
N ILE A 99 -11.97 4.39 -36.87
CA ILE A 99 -13.05 4.99 -37.66
C ILE A 99 -14.07 3.93 -38.15
N THR A 100 -13.60 2.70 -38.37
CA THR A 100 -14.41 1.56 -38.79
C THR A 100 -15.50 1.15 -37.79
N ASP A 101 -15.34 1.43 -36.49
CA ASP A 101 -16.38 1.14 -35.48
C ASP A 101 -17.54 2.13 -35.53
N TYR A 102 -17.38 3.29 -36.20
CA TYR A 102 -18.41 4.31 -36.34
C TYR A 102 -19.34 4.08 -37.54
N PHE A 103 -18.86 3.35 -38.54
CA PHE A 103 -19.61 2.98 -39.74
C PHE A 103 -19.91 1.47 -39.70
N GLY A 104 -20.81 1.07 -38.81
CA GLY A 104 -21.30 -0.30 -38.77
C GLY A 104 -21.85 -0.72 -40.13
N HIS A 105 -21.34 -1.84 -40.65
CA HIS A 105 -21.92 -2.59 -41.76
C HIS A 105 -22.92 -3.63 -41.22
#